data_AF-A0A3A0CFI6-F1
#
_entry.id   AF-A0A3A0CFI6-F1
#
_cell.length_a   1.000
_cell.length_b   1.000
_cell.length_c   1.000
_cell.angle_alpha   90.00
_cell.angle_beta   90.00
_cell.angle_gamma   90.00
#
_symmetry.space_group_name_H-M   'P 1'
#
loop_
_entity.id
_entity.type
_entity.pdbx_description
1 polymer ?
#
loop_
_entity_poly.entity_id
_entity_poly.type
_entity_poly.pdbx_seq_one_letter_code
_entity_poly.pdbx_strand_id
1 'polypeptide(L)'
;MLDGFVIRGGNANGSGVAGIAGALLVIQGGPTIRNCIFEANSSSDGGGAVYCSQSSSSFVNCVISENRCTSSGSTGGALRNVNGQGMSLSVTNCVVYGNSVGGNVTTSGGGIASDQGTLGGTLLTLTNSILRGNTAQSGAASQIYNGAGVVAAISFCNVQGGHAGVGNISSDPLFVNVASGDFRLASGSPCIDSGSNLSDIDANIPAIQPLPTSDIVLNARRMDDPEATDTGAGACPLVDIGAFEFRRLCEESSECVTRGDSVEDDDEVADGLDIGPFSACLTAADPHCAAECQCFDMDLDGFITMEGDLPCFIALLLDQPDCVVDCSTPSTRTGIDCNGNGLPDDYDILIGLTSPDCNANGVPDECEIDENSTAPGGPFFCTGDCAADIDDSGVPDECEPDCNTNGTPDEMDIAESTSNDVNTNGIPDECELDCNANGTPDAWDLSEETSPDCNTNGIPDECDPDCNTNGVPDDCDVDPTDPDGDEWVSPDCNGNEYPDECDLSLPPPFGSLDCNDNDVPDECDIAECEEGPACDDCNENGVPDGCDIAAEISEDANTNGIPDECEEDSLIGGSGGGESSMMGGGEFDEEAAWEAFFEWSMSQCWGPDCETTGAEQFLAMIEKLRELGLSWADF
;
A
#
# COMPACT_ATOMS: atom_id res chain seq x y z
N MET A 1 -7.42 -2.44 8.93
CA MET A 1 -7.43 -3.54 7.95
C MET A 1 -6.54 -3.09 6.80
N LEU A 2 -5.72 -3.98 6.24
CA LEU A 2 -5.00 -3.74 4.99
C LEU A 2 -5.49 -4.78 3.98
N ASP A 3 -5.98 -4.35 2.82
CA ASP A 3 -6.60 -5.24 1.83
C ASP A 3 -6.23 -4.85 0.40
N GLY A 4 -5.71 -5.78 -0.40
CA GLY A 4 -5.45 -5.55 -1.83
C GLY A 4 -4.17 -4.78 -2.18
N PHE A 5 -3.27 -4.53 -1.21
CA PHE A 5 -2.08 -3.72 -1.45
C PHE A 5 -0.88 -4.53 -1.93
N VAL A 6 -0.08 -3.93 -2.82
CA VAL A 6 1.25 -4.43 -3.22
C VAL A 6 2.32 -3.52 -2.62
N ILE A 7 3.15 -4.06 -1.72
CA ILE A 7 4.24 -3.35 -1.06
C ILE A 7 5.56 -3.99 -1.45
N ARG A 8 6.39 -3.22 -2.17
CA ARG A 8 7.65 -3.74 -2.72
C ARG A 8 8.80 -2.75 -2.67
N GLY A 9 10.02 -3.28 -2.58
CA GLY A 9 11.25 -2.50 -2.65
C GLY A 9 11.55 -1.63 -1.43
N GLY A 10 10.82 -1.79 -0.32
CA GLY A 10 11.12 -1.08 0.92
C GLY A 10 12.47 -1.50 1.48
N ASN A 11 13.23 -0.54 2.04
CA ASN A 11 14.62 -0.76 2.45
C ASN A 11 14.91 -0.09 3.80
N ALA A 12 14.58 -0.78 4.89
CA ALA A 12 14.83 -0.34 6.25
C ALA A 12 16.30 -0.57 6.63
N ASN A 13 17.18 0.36 6.26
CA ASN A 13 18.64 0.28 6.49
C ASN A 13 19.12 1.08 7.71
N GLY A 14 18.21 1.72 8.46
CA GLY A 14 18.53 2.47 9.67
C GLY A 14 18.88 1.59 10.87
N SER A 15 19.30 2.22 11.97
CA SER A 15 19.55 1.55 13.25
C SER A 15 18.30 1.52 14.13
N GLY A 16 18.21 0.52 15.01
CA GLY A 16 17.09 0.40 15.95
C GLY A 16 15.76 0.19 15.22
N VAL A 17 14.71 0.90 15.61
CA VAL A 17 13.36 0.77 15.01
C VAL A 17 13.28 1.18 13.54
N ALA A 18 14.24 1.96 13.04
CA ALA A 18 14.31 2.31 11.61
C ALA A 18 14.82 1.16 10.74
N GLY A 19 15.22 0.04 11.34
CA GLY A 19 15.80 -1.12 10.65
C GLY A 19 14.97 -2.41 10.69
N ILE A 20 13.87 -2.45 11.45
CA ILE A 20 13.23 -3.71 11.88
C ILE A 20 12.24 -4.34 10.89
N ALA A 21 11.72 -3.58 9.93
CA ALA A 21 10.76 -4.07 8.94
C ALA A 21 10.93 -3.34 7.61
N GLY A 22 11.14 -4.07 6.52
CA GLY A 22 11.27 -3.48 5.19
C GLY A 22 9.96 -2.93 4.62
N ALA A 23 8.81 -3.39 5.12
CA ALA A 23 7.49 -3.00 4.61
C ALA A 23 6.49 -2.62 5.71
N LEU A 24 6.27 -3.50 6.69
CA LEU A 24 5.21 -3.32 7.68
C LEU A 24 5.71 -3.56 9.10
N LEU A 25 5.60 -2.53 9.94
CA LEU A 25 5.85 -2.57 11.37
C LEU A 25 4.52 -2.53 12.14
N VAL A 26 4.26 -3.57 12.95
CA VAL A 26 3.10 -3.65 13.84
C VAL A 26 3.58 -3.72 15.29
N ILE A 27 3.23 -2.72 16.09
CA ILE A 27 3.51 -2.68 17.53
C ILE A 27 2.17 -2.54 18.27
N GLN A 28 1.90 -3.43 19.23
CA GLN A 28 0.73 -3.35 20.12
C GLN A 28 -0.62 -3.20 19.37
N GLY A 29 -0.84 -4.00 18.33
CA GLY A 29 -2.06 -3.98 17.51
C GLY A 29 -2.62 -5.36 17.18
N GLY A 30 -3.70 -5.42 16.42
CA GLY A 30 -4.26 -6.66 15.88
C GLY A 30 -4.82 -6.50 14.46
N PRO A 31 -4.01 -6.02 13.50
CA PRO A 31 -4.48 -5.81 12.14
C PRO A 31 -4.76 -7.14 11.44
N THR A 32 -5.78 -7.13 10.60
CA THR A 32 -5.94 -8.12 9.52
C THR A 32 -5.33 -7.54 8.25
N ILE A 33 -4.47 -8.33 7.63
CA ILE A 33 -3.81 -8.08 6.35
C ILE A 33 -4.36 -9.15 5.39
N ARG A 34 -5.05 -8.73 4.35
CA ARG A 34 -5.76 -9.61 3.40
C ARG A 34 -5.37 -9.27 1.96
N ASN A 35 -5.28 -10.27 1.09
CA ASN A 35 -5.05 -10.07 -0.35
C ASN A 35 -3.85 -9.14 -0.67
N CYS A 36 -2.82 -9.14 0.18
CA CYS A 36 -1.67 -8.26 0.03
C CYS A 36 -0.46 -9.01 -0.51
N ILE A 37 0.38 -8.30 -1.25
CA ILE A 37 1.66 -8.79 -1.76
C ILE A 37 2.79 -8.01 -1.11
N PHE A 38 3.72 -8.71 -0.46
CA PHE A 38 4.95 -8.16 0.10
C PHE A 38 6.13 -8.74 -0.65
N GLU A 39 6.74 -7.95 -1.53
CA GLU A 39 7.75 -8.45 -2.47
C GLU A 39 9.06 -7.67 -2.39
N ALA A 40 10.19 -8.39 -2.35
CA ALA A 40 11.53 -7.79 -2.48
C ALA A 40 11.82 -6.64 -1.49
N ASN A 41 11.23 -6.69 -0.29
CA ASN A 41 11.52 -5.75 0.78
C ASN A 41 12.74 -6.20 1.59
N SER A 42 13.47 -5.23 2.12
CA SER A 42 14.75 -5.44 2.81
C SER A 42 14.76 -4.73 4.16
N SER A 43 15.29 -5.41 5.18
CA SER A 43 15.49 -4.84 6.50
C SER A 43 16.91 -5.09 7.03
N SER A 44 17.42 -4.17 7.84
CA SER A 44 18.70 -4.29 8.53
C SER A 44 18.63 -5.09 9.80
N ASP A 45 17.43 -5.25 10.39
CA ASP A 45 17.11 -6.07 11.56
C ASP A 45 15.66 -6.58 11.51
N GLY A 46 15.28 -7.50 12.41
CA GLY A 46 13.89 -7.95 12.54
C GLY A 46 13.36 -8.85 11.41
N GLY A 47 12.33 -8.39 10.69
CA GLY A 47 11.65 -9.12 9.62
C GLY A 47 11.90 -8.49 8.26
N GLY A 48 12.32 -9.27 7.26
CA GLY A 48 12.69 -8.70 5.94
C GLY A 48 11.57 -7.89 5.29
N ALA A 49 10.31 -8.31 5.43
CA ALA A 49 9.15 -7.47 5.12
C ALA A 49 8.41 -7.00 6.37
N VAL A 50 8.03 -7.94 7.23
CA VAL A 50 7.05 -7.67 8.29
C VAL A 50 7.65 -7.92 9.67
N TYR A 51 7.47 -6.97 10.57
CA TYR A 51 7.76 -7.13 12.00
C TYR A 51 6.51 -6.90 12.85
N CYS A 52 6.16 -7.90 13.64
CA CYS A 52 5.03 -7.88 14.56
C CYS A 52 5.55 -7.98 16.01
N SER A 53 5.17 -7.03 16.87
CA SER A 53 5.52 -7.06 18.29
C SER A 53 4.33 -6.77 19.20
N GLN A 54 4.16 -7.62 20.21
CA GLN A 54 3.04 -7.55 21.15
C GLN A 54 1.68 -7.42 20.44
N SER A 55 1.49 -8.17 19.34
CA SER A 55 0.37 -8.00 18.42
C SER A 55 -0.39 -9.30 18.16
N SER A 56 -1.68 -9.19 17.85
CA SER A 56 -2.52 -10.31 17.39
C SER A 56 -2.87 -10.18 15.91
N SER A 57 -1.83 -10.17 15.06
CA SER A 57 -1.96 -9.92 13.62
C SER A 57 -2.42 -11.15 12.84
N SER A 58 -3.18 -10.94 11.77
CA SER A 58 -3.69 -12.01 10.88
C SER A 58 -3.35 -11.72 9.42
N PHE A 59 -2.77 -12.69 8.73
CA PHE A 59 -2.47 -12.66 7.29
C PHE A 59 -3.36 -13.67 6.57
N VAL A 60 -4.10 -13.21 5.56
CA VAL A 60 -5.07 -14.02 4.81
C VAL A 60 -4.88 -13.80 3.32
N ASN A 61 -4.79 -14.87 2.51
CA ASN A 61 -4.66 -14.75 1.05
C ASN A 61 -3.48 -13.84 0.62
N CYS A 62 -2.35 -13.87 1.33
CA CYS A 62 -1.22 -12.99 1.04
C CYS A 62 -0.09 -13.75 0.34
N VAL A 63 0.67 -13.03 -0.47
CA VAL A 63 1.96 -13.50 -1.03
C VAL A 63 3.09 -12.69 -0.39
N ILE A 64 4.01 -13.36 0.27
CA ILE A 64 5.19 -12.75 0.91
C ILE A 64 6.43 -13.39 0.28
N SER A 65 7.02 -12.70 -0.70
CA SER A 65 8.06 -13.27 -1.56
C SER A 65 9.33 -12.43 -1.63
N GLU A 66 10.47 -13.12 -1.72
CA GLU A 66 11.78 -12.51 -2.01
C GLU A 66 12.24 -11.42 -1.03
N ASN A 67 11.67 -11.37 0.16
CA ASN A 67 12.07 -10.39 1.19
C ASN A 67 13.34 -10.84 1.90
N ARG A 68 14.13 -9.88 2.40
CA ARG A 68 15.45 -10.13 2.93
C ARG A 68 15.73 -9.38 4.21
N CYS A 69 16.10 -10.10 5.27
CA CYS A 69 16.74 -9.47 6.42
C CYS A 69 18.27 -9.61 6.29
N THR A 70 19.00 -8.52 6.46
CA THR A 70 20.47 -8.51 6.32
C THR A 70 21.23 -8.68 7.65
N SER A 71 20.54 -8.60 8.80
CA SER A 71 21.12 -8.66 10.15
C SER A 71 21.66 -10.03 10.57
N SER A 72 22.58 -9.99 11.55
CA SER A 72 23.12 -11.15 12.26
C SER A 72 22.45 -11.45 13.62
N GLY A 73 21.31 -10.82 13.94
CA GLY A 73 20.50 -11.07 15.16
C GLY A 73 19.32 -12.02 14.92
N SER A 74 18.54 -12.37 15.95
CA SER A 74 17.33 -13.22 15.79
C SER A 74 16.34 -12.57 14.82
N THR A 75 16.14 -13.19 13.65
CA THR A 75 15.50 -12.54 12.49
C THR A 75 14.60 -13.48 11.69
N GLY A 76 13.60 -12.89 11.03
CA GLY A 76 12.74 -13.55 10.04
C GLY A 76 13.04 -13.02 8.64
N GLY A 77 13.19 -13.87 7.63
CA GLY A 77 13.44 -13.39 6.26
C GLY A 77 12.19 -12.77 5.63
N ALA A 78 11.01 -13.33 5.89
CA ALA A 78 9.73 -12.75 5.47
C ALA A 78 9.08 -11.98 6.61
N LEU A 79 8.77 -12.70 7.69
CA LEU A 79 8.02 -12.19 8.83
C LEU A 79 8.71 -12.55 10.14
N ARG A 80 8.87 -11.56 11.02
CA ARG A 80 9.30 -11.77 12.41
C ARG A 80 8.20 -11.38 13.39
N ASN A 81 7.91 -12.25 14.33
CA ASN A 81 6.91 -12.06 15.37
C ASN A 81 7.52 -12.20 16.77
N VAL A 82 7.29 -11.21 17.65
CA VAL A 82 7.82 -11.17 19.02
C VAL A 82 6.72 -10.77 20.00
N ASN A 83 6.11 -11.76 20.66
CA ASN A 83 4.81 -11.58 21.34
C ASN A 83 4.79 -12.07 22.80
N GLY A 84 3.90 -11.53 23.63
CA GLY A 84 3.68 -11.97 25.03
C GLY A 84 2.53 -12.97 25.18
N GLN A 85 2.12 -13.26 26.43
CA GLN A 85 1.01 -14.17 26.70
C GLN A 85 -0.30 -13.63 26.13
N GLY A 86 -1.07 -14.51 25.48
CA GLY A 86 -2.38 -14.18 24.94
C GLY A 86 -2.36 -13.49 23.57
N MET A 87 -1.18 -13.32 22.97
CA MET A 87 -1.00 -12.74 21.63
C MET A 87 -0.71 -13.83 20.59
N SER A 88 -1.27 -13.69 19.40
CA SER A 88 -1.21 -14.70 18.34
C SER A 88 -0.90 -14.14 16.96
N LEU A 89 -0.01 -14.78 16.22
CA LEU A 89 0.10 -14.54 14.78
C LEU A 89 -0.66 -15.64 14.03
N SER A 90 -1.60 -15.25 13.17
CA SER A 90 -2.29 -16.16 12.25
C SER A 90 -1.84 -15.94 10.81
N VAL A 91 -1.53 -17.00 10.09
CA VAL A 91 -1.18 -16.98 8.67
C VAL A 91 -1.99 -18.06 7.96
N THR A 92 -2.96 -17.63 7.16
CA THR A 92 -3.95 -18.50 6.54
C THR A 92 -3.96 -18.27 5.04
N ASN A 93 -3.96 -19.34 4.24
CA ASN A 93 -4.05 -19.23 2.77
C ASN A 93 -2.94 -18.36 2.17
N CYS A 94 -1.71 -18.45 2.66
CA CYS A 94 -0.63 -17.58 2.20
C CYS A 94 0.44 -18.34 1.43
N VAL A 95 1.19 -17.64 0.57
CA VAL A 95 2.44 -18.13 -0.02
C VAL A 95 3.59 -17.33 0.57
N VAL A 96 4.50 -18.00 1.27
CA VAL A 96 5.76 -17.44 1.79
C VAL A 96 6.92 -18.07 1.03
N TYR A 97 7.47 -17.34 0.05
CA TYR A 97 8.42 -17.91 -0.90
C TYR A 97 9.74 -17.14 -1.05
N GLY A 98 10.86 -17.85 -1.07
CA GLY A 98 12.14 -17.25 -1.49
C GLY A 98 12.69 -16.17 -0.57
N ASN A 99 12.15 -16.01 0.65
CA ASN A 99 12.62 -15.02 1.60
C ASN A 99 13.93 -15.47 2.25
N SER A 100 14.80 -14.54 2.62
CA SER A 100 16.16 -14.86 3.05
C SER A 100 16.65 -14.07 4.26
N VAL A 101 17.55 -14.69 5.03
CA VAL A 101 18.31 -14.02 6.09
C VAL A 101 19.80 -14.07 5.75
N GLY A 102 20.44 -12.90 5.71
CA GLY A 102 21.82 -12.71 5.25
C GLY A 102 22.92 -12.84 6.31
N GLY A 103 22.61 -12.76 7.60
CA GLY A 103 23.61 -12.76 8.67
C GLY A 103 23.89 -14.13 9.32
N ASN A 104 24.91 -14.16 10.18
CA ASN A 104 25.39 -15.37 10.84
C ASN A 104 24.59 -15.70 12.12
N VAL A 105 23.34 -16.19 11.98
CA VAL A 105 22.39 -16.32 13.08
C VAL A 105 21.89 -17.74 13.29
N THR A 106 21.91 -18.21 14.53
CA THR A 106 21.41 -19.53 14.93
C THR A 106 19.90 -19.56 15.27
N THR A 107 19.24 -18.41 15.30
CA THR A 107 17.84 -18.21 15.73
C THR A 107 17.06 -17.47 14.65
N SER A 108 17.04 -18.04 13.44
CA SER A 108 16.41 -17.41 12.28
C SER A 108 15.49 -18.38 11.53
N GLY A 109 14.40 -17.82 11.01
CA GLY A 109 13.48 -18.47 10.09
C GLY A 109 13.48 -17.72 8.77
N GLY A 110 13.90 -18.37 7.68
CA GLY A 110 13.96 -17.71 6.37
C GLY A 110 12.59 -17.23 5.92
N GLY A 111 11.54 -18.02 6.18
CA GLY A 111 10.15 -17.59 6.01
C GLY A 111 9.66 -16.82 7.23
N ILE A 112 9.31 -17.55 8.28
CA ILE A 112 8.73 -16.98 9.50
C ILE A 112 9.63 -17.27 10.71
N ALA A 113 9.90 -16.25 11.51
CA ALA A 113 10.51 -16.39 12.83
C ALA A 113 9.55 -15.89 13.91
N SER A 114 9.15 -16.76 14.84
CA SER A 114 8.33 -16.38 15.99
C SER A 114 9.10 -16.62 17.28
N ASP A 115 9.13 -15.64 18.17
CA ASP A 115 9.83 -15.67 19.45
C ASP A 115 8.90 -15.18 20.57
N GLN A 116 9.15 -15.65 21.79
CA GLN A 116 8.50 -15.08 22.97
C GLN A 116 9.09 -13.71 23.33
N GLY A 117 8.21 -12.76 23.63
CA GLY A 117 8.54 -11.56 24.38
C GLY A 117 8.65 -11.85 25.88
N THR A 118 8.69 -10.80 26.70
CA THR A 118 9.00 -10.85 28.14
C THR A 118 8.09 -11.76 28.98
N LEU A 119 6.87 -12.04 28.51
CA LEU A 119 5.84 -12.75 29.28
C LEU A 119 5.62 -14.23 28.88
N GLY A 120 6.29 -14.75 27.85
CA GLY A 120 6.11 -16.13 27.37
C GLY A 120 4.73 -16.38 26.72
N GLY A 121 4.50 -17.55 26.11
CA GLY A 121 3.15 -17.98 25.67
C GLY A 121 2.61 -17.35 24.39
N THR A 122 3.48 -17.10 23.41
CA THR A 122 3.10 -16.71 22.04
C THR A 122 2.46 -17.88 21.32
N LEU A 123 1.38 -17.62 20.58
CA LEU A 123 0.76 -18.57 19.69
C LEU A 123 1.08 -18.23 18.23
N LEU A 124 1.51 -19.23 17.46
CA LEU A 124 1.67 -19.14 16.01
C LEU A 124 0.71 -20.14 15.35
N THR A 125 -0.22 -19.66 14.54
CA THR A 125 -1.16 -20.49 13.79
C THR A 125 -0.89 -20.35 12.30
N LEU A 126 -0.58 -21.46 11.63
CA LEU A 126 -0.49 -21.51 10.17
C LEU A 126 -1.45 -22.56 9.63
N THR A 127 -2.28 -22.16 8.68
CA THR A 127 -3.23 -23.06 8.02
C THR A 127 -3.26 -22.82 6.52
N ASN A 128 -3.41 -23.87 5.71
CA ASN A 128 -3.59 -23.77 4.25
C ASN A 128 -2.50 -22.93 3.53
N SER A 129 -1.27 -22.92 4.04
CA SER A 129 -0.24 -22.00 3.56
C SER A 129 0.97 -22.76 3.00
N ILE A 130 1.64 -22.16 2.01
CA ILE A 130 2.85 -22.69 1.40
C ILE A 130 4.08 -21.93 1.93
N LEU A 131 5.08 -22.64 2.44
CA LEU A 131 6.37 -22.09 2.87
C LEU A 131 7.51 -22.86 2.21
N ARG A 132 8.08 -22.29 1.14
CA ARG A 132 9.16 -22.91 0.34
C ARG A 132 10.16 -21.90 -0.19
N GLY A 133 11.32 -22.37 -0.63
CA GLY A 133 12.39 -21.53 -1.19
C GLY A 133 13.04 -20.60 -0.18
N ASN A 134 12.48 -20.46 1.02
CA ASN A 134 13.01 -19.58 2.04
C ASN A 134 14.34 -20.12 2.57
N THR A 135 15.29 -19.22 2.82
CA THR A 135 16.65 -19.56 3.22
C THR A 135 17.02 -18.87 4.53
N ALA A 136 17.46 -19.68 5.48
CA ALA A 136 18.19 -19.24 6.66
C ALA A 136 19.58 -19.88 6.62
N GLN A 137 20.50 -19.38 7.43
CA GLN A 137 21.85 -19.91 7.45
C GLN A 137 21.91 -21.40 7.88
N SER A 138 22.98 -22.09 7.47
CA SER A 138 23.22 -23.52 7.72
C SER A 138 23.00 -23.94 9.18
N GLY A 139 21.96 -24.76 9.40
CA GLY A 139 21.59 -25.31 10.71
C GLY A 139 20.35 -24.66 11.34
N ALA A 140 19.88 -23.53 10.79
CA ALA A 140 18.63 -22.89 11.16
C ALA A 140 17.44 -23.44 10.35
N ALA A 141 16.22 -23.26 10.88
CA ALA A 141 15.02 -23.75 10.22
C ALA A 141 14.62 -22.80 9.10
N SER A 142 14.92 -23.18 7.85
CA SER A 142 14.80 -22.25 6.71
C SER A 142 13.36 -21.78 6.43
N GLN A 143 12.35 -22.56 6.80
CA GLN A 143 10.94 -22.17 6.62
C GLN A 143 10.36 -21.48 7.86
N ILE A 144 10.44 -22.12 9.02
CA ILE A 144 9.79 -21.67 10.25
C ILE A 144 10.74 -21.86 11.43
N TYR A 145 11.06 -20.77 12.12
CA TYR A 145 11.74 -20.79 13.41
C TYR A 145 10.75 -20.49 14.54
N ASN A 146 10.70 -21.38 15.52
CA ASN A 146 9.92 -21.20 16.75
C ASN A 146 10.89 -21.09 17.92
N GLY A 147 10.91 -19.93 18.55
CA GLY A 147 11.63 -19.64 19.77
C GLY A 147 11.13 -20.41 20.97
N ALA A 148 11.88 -20.33 22.08
CA ALA A 148 11.42 -20.89 23.34
C ALA A 148 10.08 -20.26 23.75
N GLY A 149 9.14 -21.05 24.26
CA GLY A 149 7.84 -20.56 24.74
C GLY A 149 6.81 -20.22 23.66
N VAL A 150 7.15 -20.40 22.38
CA VAL A 150 6.19 -20.35 21.27
C VAL A 150 5.45 -21.68 21.17
N VAL A 151 4.12 -21.61 21.13
CA VAL A 151 3.26 -22.74 20.77
C VAL A 151 2.85 -22.57 19.31
N ALA A 152 3.30 -23.48 18.45
CA ALA A 152 2.97 -23.45 17.03
C ALA A 152 1.92 -24.51 16.71
N ALA A 153 0.79 -24.08 16.13
CA ALA A 153 -0.25 -24.90 15.55
C ALA A 153 -0.18 -24.76 14.02
N ILE A 154 0.40 -25.75 13.35
CA ILE A 154 0.63 -25.72 11.91
C ILE A 154 -0.12 -26.90 11.30
N SER A 155 -1.13 -26.63 10.49
CA SER A 155 -2.04 -27.62 9.92
C SER A 155 -2.27 -27.35 8.43
N PHE A 156 -2.50 -28.39 7.62
CA PHE A 156 -2.80 -28.27 6.18
C PHE A 156 -1.86 -27.32 5.40
N CYS A 157 -0.58 -27.29 5.75
CA CYS A 157 0.42 -26.44 5.10
C CYS A 157 1.38 -27.27 4.23
N ASN A 158 1.90 -26.65 3.17
CA ASN A 158 3.03 -27.19 2.42
C ASN A 158 4.32 -26.54 2.92
N VAL A 159 5.09 -27.26 3.73
CA VAL A 159 6.33 -26.75 4.32
C VAL A 159 7.53 -27.53 3.78
N GLN A 160 8.43 -26.84 3.07
CA GLN A 160 9.65 -27.46 2.55
C GLN A 160 10.50 -28.06 3.67
N GLY A 161 10.88 -29.33 3.53
CA GLY A 161 11.60 -30.08 4.57
C GLY A 161 10.69 -30.76 5.61
N GLY A 162 9.39 -30.52 5.54
CA GLY A 162 8.37 -31.11 6.41
C GLY A 162 8.15 -30.37 7.71
N HIS A 163 6.92 -30.45 8.22
CA HIS A 163 6.55 -29.94 9.54
C HIS A 163 5.51 -30.86 10.19
N ALA A 164 5.62 -31.08 11.50
CA ALA A 164 4.66 -31.90 12.22
C ALA A 164 3.30 -31.19 12.31
N GLY A 165 2.21 -31.92 12.13
CA GLY A 165 0.85 -31.38 12.17
C GLY A 165 -0.08 -32.16 11.27
N VAL A 166 -1.39 -31.97 11.43
CA VAL A 166 -2.41 -32.65 10.62
C VAL A 166 -2.43 -32.02 9.22
N GLY A 167 -2.52 -32.84 8.17
CA GLY A 167 -2.65 -32.37 6.80
C GLY A 167 -1.39 -31.70 6.21
N ASN A 168 -0.30 -31.58 6.96
CA ASN A 168 0.92 -30.95 6.44
C ASN A 168 1.62 -31.86 5.42
N ILE A 169 2.05 -31.25 4.32
CA ILE A 169 2.79 -31.89 3.24
C ILE A 169 4.13 -31.16 3.01
N SER A 170 5.05 -31.79 2.28
CA SER A 170 6.37 -31.21 1.97
C SER A 170 6.82 -31.39 0.52
N SER A 171 6.01 -32.09 -0.26
CA SER A 171 6.19 -32.28 -1.69
C SER A 171 6.23 -30.94 -2.42
N ASP A 172 6.85 -30.92 -3.59
CA ASP A 172 6.91 -29.71 -4.41
C ASP A 172 5.50 -29.27 -4.81
N PRO A 173 5.07 -28.01 -4.56
CA PRO A 173 3.76 -27.48 -4.93
C PRO A 173 3.59 -27.28 -6.44
N LEU A 174 4.63 -27.48 -7.25
CA LEU A 174 4.57 -27.38 -8.71
C LEU A 174 4.00 -26.02 -9.16
N PHE A 175 4.62 -24.92 -8.74
CA PHE A 175 4.23 -23.60 -9.20
C PHE A 175 4.43 -23.44 -10.71
N VAL A 176 3.53 -22.71 -11.38
CA VAL A 176 3.57 -22.47 -12.83
C VAL A 176 4.88 -21.79 -13.24
N ASN A 177 5.22 -20.66 -12.63
CA ASN A 177 6.47 -19.97 -12.93
C ASN A 177 6.96 -19.08 -11.77
N VAL A 178 7.75 -19.69 -10.89
CA VAL A 178 8.39 -18.98 -9.77
C VAL A 178 9.26 -17.81 -10.23
N ALA A 179 9.97 -17.94 -11.36
CA ALA A 179 10.94 -16.93 -11.79
C ALA A 179 10.27 -15.61 -12.23
N SER A 180 8.97 -15.64 -12.53
CA SER A 180 8.16 -14.46 -12.82
C SER A 180 7.22 -14.08 -11.67
N GLY A 181 7.35 -14.69 -10.48
CA GLY A 181 6.43 -14.47 -9.36
C GLY A 181 5.05 -15.14 -9.49
N ASP A 182 4.88 -16.05 -10.45
CA ASP A 182 3.62 -16.78 -10.65
C ASP A 182 3.56 -18.03 -9.76
N PHE A 183 2.90 -17.86 -8.62
CA PHE A 183 2.72 -18.88 -7.59
C PHE A 183 1.40 -19.66 -7.72
N ARG A 184 0.71 -19.59 -8.86
CA ARG A 184 -0.40 -20.51 -9.14
C ARG A 184 0.11 -21.94 -9.20
N LEU A 185 -0.73 -22.89 -8.80
CA LEU A 185 -0.42 -24.32 -8.86
C LEU A 185 -0.56 -24.83 -10.30
N ALA A 186 0.31 -25.74 -10.71
CA ALA A 186 0.17 -26.48 -11.96
C ALA A 186 -0.60 -27.80 -11.72
N SER A 187 -1.17 -28.36 -12.79
CA SER A 187 -1.87 -29.65 -12.74
C SER A 187 -0.98 -30.75 -12.15
N GLY A 188 -1.58 -31.60 -11.31
CA GLY A 188 -0.88 -32.65 -10.57
C GLY A 188 -0.11 -32.14 -9.34
N SER A 189 -0.28 -30.87 -8.96
CA SER A 189 0.26 -30.36 -7.72
C SER A 189 -0.31 -31.10 -6.51
N PRO A 190 0.53 -31.49 -5.53
CA PRO A 190 0.06 -32.11 -4.28
C PRO A 190 -0.63 -31.12 -3.34
N CYS A 191 -0.69 -29.83 -3.68
CA CYS A 191 -1.40 -28.81 -2.90
C CYS A 191 -2.87 -28.68 -3.30
N ILE A 192 -3.27 -29.27 -4.43
CA ILE A 192 -4.63 -29.23 -4.95
C ILE A 192 -5.53 -30.14 -4.08
N ASP A 193 -6.72 -29.67 -3.72
CA ASP A 193 -7.74 -30.35 -2.89
C ASP A 193 -7.20 -30.91 -1.57
N SER A 194 -6.17 -30.27 -1.06
CA SER A 194 -5.38 -30.74 0.08
C SER A 194 -5.48 -29.82 1.29
N GLY A 195 -6.13 -28.67 1.16
CA GLY A 195 -6.37 -27.72 2.24
C GLY A 195 -7.61 -28.04 3.08
N SER A 196 -7.76 -27.31 4.17
CA SER A 196 -8.86 -27.48 5.11
C SER A 196 -9.91 -26.37 4.98
N ASN A 197 -11.15 -26.79 4.79
CA ASN A 197 -12.38 -26.01 4.93
C ASN A 197 -12.88 -25.89 6.38
N LEU A 198 -12.25 -26.62 7.31
CA LEU A 198 -12.57 -26.50 8.73
C LEU A 198 -11.97 -25.21 9.26
N SER A 199 -12.80 -24.34 9.84
CA SER A 199 -12.31 -23.36 10.79
C SER A 199 -11.66 -24.14 11.93
N ASP A 200 -10.35 -23.99 12.14
CA ASP A 200 -9.61 -24.89 13.03
C ASP A 200 -10.27 -24.91 14.42
N ILE A 201 -10.88 -26.06 14.75
CA ILE A 201 -11.53 -26.33 16.03
C ILE A 201 -10.41 -26.60 17.04
N ASP A 202 -9.77 -25.54 17.51
CA ASP A 202 -9.27 -25.52 18.89
C ASP A 202 -10.11 -24.50 19.66
N ALA A 203 -10.98 -25.02 20.52
CA ALA A 203 -11.86 -24.23 21.38
C ALA A 203 -11.11 -23.35 22.41
N ASN A 204 -9.76 -23.30 22.35
CA ASN A 204 -8.91 -22.40 23.12
C ASN A 204 -8.29 -21.26 22.30
N ILE A 205 -8.63 -21.12 21.02
CA ILE A 205 -8.18 -20.03 20.14
C ILE A 205 -9.38 -19.12 19.84
N PRO A 206 -9.44 -17.86 20.32
CA PRO A 206 -10.57 -16.99 20.03
C PRO A 206 -10.56 -16.50 18.57
N ALA A 207 -11.75 -16.55 17.94
CA ALA A 207 -12.15 -15.90 16.69
C ALA A 207 -11.41 -16.28 15.39
N ILE A 208 -11.81 -17.40 14.78
CA ILE A 208 -11.54 -17.66 13.36
C ILE A 208 -12.71 -17.11 12.53
N GLN A 209 -12.42 -16.12 11.67
CA GLN A 209 -13.30 -15.69 10.60
C GLN A 209 -13.56 -16.88 9.65
N PRO A 210 -14.77 -17.03 9.06
CA PRO A 210 -14.98 -18.02 8.01
C PRO A 210 -13.91 -17.87 6.92
N LEU A 211 -13.50 -18.98 6.30
CA LEU A 211 -12.57 -18.91 5.18
C LEU A 211 -13.08 -17.92 4.14
N PRO A 212 -12.18 -17.10 3.54
CA PRO A 212 -12.54 -16.26 2.42
C PRO A 212 -13.26 -17.07 1.34
N THR A 213 -14.29 -16.47 0.75
CA THR A 213 -15.02 -17.07 -0.39
C THR A 213 -14.18 -17.08 -1.65
N SER A 214 -13.18 -16.20 -1.74
CA SER A 214 -12.29 -16.06 -2.87
C SER A 214 -10.81 -16.18 -2.50
N ASP A 215 -9.98 -16.51 -3.48
CA ASP A 215 -8.52 -16.51 -3.42
C ASP A 215 -7.96 -15.09 -3.66
N ILE A 216 -6.62 -14.95 -3.75
CA ILE A 216 -5.97 -13.64 -3.91
C ILE A 216 -6.31 -12.93 -5.24
N VAL A 217 -6.72 -13.67 -6.27
CA VAL A 217 -7.14 -13.12 -7.58
C VAL A 217 -8.66 -13.10 -7.72
N LEU A 218 -9.38 -13.16 -6.59
CA LEU A 218 -10.84 -13.11 -6.48
C LEU A 218 -11.59 -14.30 -7.08
N ASN A 219 -10.89 -15.38 -7.44
CA ASN A 219 -11.51 -16.61 -7.87
C ASN A 219 -12.17 -17.35 -6.71
N ALA A 220 -13.28 -18.05 -6.96
CA ALA A 220 -13.90 -18.92 -5.96
C ALA A 220 -12.87 -19.86 -5.32
N ARG A 221 -12.82 -19.87 -3.99
CA ARG A 221 -11.82 -20.60 -3.22
C ARG A 221 -12.20 -22.04 -2.89
N ARG A 222 -13.30 -22.56 -3.45
CA ARG A 222 -13.73 -23.94 -3.22
C ARG A 222 -14.01 -24.54 -4.58
N MET A 223 -12.95 -25.02 -5.21
CA MET A 223 -13.01 -25.60 -6.55
C MET A 223 -12.36 -26.98 -6.52
N ASP A 224 -13.11 -27.98 -6.97
CA ASP A 224 -12.66 -29.37 -6.99
C ASP A 224 -11.85 -29.62 -8.28
N ASP A 225 -10.65 -30.21 -8.16
CA ASP A 225 -9.99 -30.90 -9.28
C ASP A 225 -10.26 -32.41 -9.16
N PRO A 226 -11.15 -32.98 -10.00
CA PRO A 226 -11.53 -34.38 -9.88
C PRO A 226 -10.37 -35.37 -10.14
N GLU A 227 -9.24 -34.90 -10.69
CA GLU A 227 -8.03 -35.70 -10.84
C GLU A 227 -7.07 -35.60 -9.66
N ALA A 228 -7.18 -34.55 -8.86
CA ALA A 228 -6.54 -34.51 -7.57
C ALA A 228 -7.26 -35.46 -6.62
N THR A 229 -6.51 -36.03 -5.68
CA THR A 229 -7.12 -36.81 -4.61
C THR A 229 -7.42 -35.87 -3.47
N ASP A 230 -8.67 -35.77 -3.05
CA ASP A 230 -9.10 -35.09 -1.83
C ASP A 230 -8.33 -35.61 -0.61
N THR A 231 -7.32 -34.85 -0.18
CA THR A 231 -6.57 -35.15 1.05
C THR A 231 -6.79 -34.12 2.15
N GLY A 232 -7.49 -33.03 1.82
CA GLY A 232 -7.90 -31.99 2.74
C GLY A 232 -8.97 -32.40 3.75
N ALA A 233 -9.53 -31.42 4.45
CA ALA A 233 -10.53 -31.67 5.49
C ALA A 233 -11.68 -30.67 5.45
N GLY A 234 -12.90 -31.15 5.69
CA GLY A 234 -14.12 -30.34 5.66
C GLY A 234 -15.12 -30.88 4.64
N ALA A 235 -16.12 -30.07 4.29
CA ALA A 235 -17.04 -30.41 3.22
C ALA A 235 -16.41 -30.06 1.87
N CYS A 236 -16.54 -30.97 0.89
CA CYS A 236 -16.18 -30.69 -0.50
C CYS A 236 -17.12 -29.61 -1.09
N PRO A 237 -16.68 -28.83 -2.10
CA PRO A 237 -15.34 -28.84 -2.72
C PRO A 237 -14.26 -28.39 -1.73
N LEU A 238 -13.13 -29.09 -1.71
CA LEU A 238 -12.02 -28.75 -0.81
C LEU A 238 -11.30 -27.49 -1.32
N VAL A 239 -10.53 -26.85 -0.43
CA VAL A 239 -9.71 -25.70 -0.79
C VAL A 239 -8.30 -26.16 -1.11
N ASP A 240 -7.57 -25.36 -1.87
CA ASP A 240 -6.15 -25.56 -2.06
C ASP A 240 -5.31 -24.99 -0.92
N ILE A 241 -4.14 -25.59 -0.76
CA ILE A 241 -3.07 -25.04 0.09
C ILE A 241 -2.38 -23.92 -0.69
N GLY A 242 -2.46 -22.69 -0.18
CA GLY A 242 -1.81 -21.50 -0.77
C GLY A 242 -2.75 -20.30 -0.86
N ALA A 243 -2.26 -19.25 -1.51
CA ALA A 243 -3.01 -18.02 -1.76
C ALA A 243 -3.92 -18.11 -2.99
N PHE A 244 -3.72 -19.12 -3.83
CA PHE A 244 -4.43 -19.35 -5.09
C PHE A 244 -5.20 -20.65 -5.02
N GLU A 245 -6.36 -20.69 -5.66
CA GLU A 245 -7.09 -21.92 -5.94
C GLU A 245 -6.73 -22.41 -7.35
N PHE A 246 -6.41 -23.69 -7.50
CA PHE A 246 -6.13 -24.31 -8.78
C PHE A 246 -7.38 -24.35 -9.64
N ARG A 247 -7.15 -24.09 -10.93
CA ARG A 247 -8.16 -24.24 -11.96
C ARG A 247 -7.53 -24.98 -13.11
N ARG A 248 -8.17 -26.07 -13.52
CA ARG A 248 -7.73 -26.85 -14.66
C ARG A 248 -8.03 -26.10 -15.95
N LEU A 249 -7.05 -26.04 -16.85
CA LEU A 249 -7.28 -25.69 -18.25
C LEU A 249 -7.40 -27.01 -19.02
N CYS A 250 -8.50 -27.23 -19.72
CA CYS A 250 -8.77 -28.49 -20.41
C CYS A 250 -7.88 -28.66 -21.66
N GLU A 251 -7.38 -29.88 -21.95
CA GLU A 251 -6.71 -30.16 -23.24
C GLU A 251 -7.76 -30.33 -24.35
N GLU A 252 -7.63 -29.60 -25.46
CA GLU A 252 -8.48 -29.76 -26.65
C GLU A 252 -8.42 -31.21 -27.19
N SER A 253 -9.56 -31.90 -27.27
CA SER A 253 -9.64 -33.20 -27.96
C SER A 253 -9.67 -33.02 -29.48
N SER A 254 -9.18 -34.05 -30.18
CA SER A 254 -9.24 -34.14 -31.63
C SER A 254 -10.62 -34.53 -32.18
N GLU A 255 -11.64 -34.63 -31.33
CA GLU A 255 -13.02 -34.97 -31.73
C GLU A 255 -13.84 -33.73 -32.09
N CYS A 256 -13.40 -32.54 -31.68
CA CYS A 256 -14.02 -31.31 -32.11
C CYS A 256 -13.47 -30.79 -33.45
N VAL A 257 -14.19 -31.06 -34.54
CA VAL A 257 -13.81 -30.61 -35.89
C VAL A 257 -14.33 -29.21 -36.19
N THR A 258 -15.54 -28.89 -35.74
CA THR A 258 -16.21 -27.59 -35.90
C THR A 258 -16.74 -27.12 -34.55
N ARG A 259 -16.43 -25.88 -34.14
CA ARG A 259 -16.95 -25.34 -32.87
C ARG A 259 -18.45 -25.10 -32.94
N GLY A 260 -19.13 -25.33 -31.82
CA GLY A 260 -20.58 -25.24 -31.70
C GLY A 260 -21.33 -26.42 -32.32
N ASP A 261 -20.65 -27.39 -32.92
CA ASP A 261 -21.26 -28.61 -33.47
C ASP A 261 -21.11 -29.75 -32.47
N SER A 262 -22.23 -30.35 -32.08
CA SER A 262 -22.25 -31.42 -31.10
C SER A 262 -21.74 -32.72 -31.72
N VAL A 263 -21.01 -33.50 -30.91
CA VAL A 263 -20.59 -34.85 -31.33
C VAL A 263 -21.76 -35.85 -31.43
N GLU A 264 -22.99 -35.47 -31.03
CA GLU A 264 -24.17 -36.34 -31.05
C GLU A 264 -24.80 -36.45 -32.45
N ASP A 265 -24.78 -35.38 -33.25
CA ASP A 265 -25.27 -35.36 -34.62
C ASP A 265 -24.18 -35.14 -35.69
N ASP A 266 -23.03 -34.54 -35.34
CA ASP A 266 -21.77 -34.52 -36.10
C ASP A 266 -21.98 -34.25 -37.59
N ASP A 267 -22.74 -33.18 -37.88
CA ASP A 267 -23.11 -32.80 -39.24
C ASP A 267 -22.24 -31.67 -39.82
N GLU A 268 -21.19 -31.29 -39.07
CA GLU A 268 -20.22 -30.24 -39.34
C GLU A 268 -20.81 -28.82 -39.28
N VAL A 269 -22.01 -28.63 -38.69
CA VAL A 269 -22.72 -27.34 -38.62
C VAL A 269 -23.36 -27.11 -37.25
N ALA A 270 -23.06 -25.96 -36.64
CA ALA A 270 -23.81 -25.50 -35.45
C ALA A 270 -25.25 -25.09 -35.84
N ASP A 271 -26.24 -25.89 -35.44
CA ASP A 271 -27.66 -25.69 -35.70
C ASP A 271 -28.57 -25.96 -34.47
N GLY A 272 -29.88 -25.84 -34.66
CA GLY A 272 -30.84 -25.95 -33.56
C GLY A 272 -30.85 -27.29 -32.81
N LEU A 273 -30.19 -28.32 -33.35
CA LEU A 273 -30.00 -29.63 -32.71
C LEU A 273 -28.92 -29.60 -31.61
N ASP A 274 -27.95 -28.68 -31.70
CA ASP A 274 -26.84 -28.52 -30.75
C ASP A 274 -27.23 -27.82 -29.45
N ILE A 275 -28.37 -27.13 -29.42
CA ILE A 275 -28.84 -26.37 -28.24
C ILE A 275 -29.04 -27.28 -27.02
N GLY A 276 -29.56 -28.49 -27.25
CA GLY A 276 -29.77 -29.49 -26.20
C GLY A 276 -28.46 -29.95 -25.57
N PRO A 277 -27.51 -30.46 -26.39
CA PRO A 277 -26.15 -30.79 -25.96
C PRO A 277 -25.42 -29.63 -25.27
N PHE A 278 -25.45 -28.42 -25.82
CA PHE A 278 -24.85 -27.23 -25.20
C PHE A 278 -25.42 -26.97 -23.79
N SER A 279 -26.75 -26.99 -23.65
CA SER A 279 -27.41 -26.81 -22.36
C SER A 279 -27.10 -27.93 -21.37
N ALA A 280 -26.87 -29.16 -21.85
CA ALA A 280 -26.47 -30.28 -21.00
C ALA A 280 -25.04 -30.09 -20.48
N CYS A 281 -24.14 -29.56 -21.31
CA CYS A 281 -22.79 -29.19 -20.91
C CYS A 281 -22.81 -28.09 -19.85
N LEU A 282 -23.50 -26.98 -20.04
CA LEU A 282 -23.61 -25.90 -19.03
C LEU A 282 -24.03 -26.36 -17.60
N THR A 283 -24.70 -27.51 -17.49
CA THR A 283 -25.23 -28.02 -16.23
C THR A 283 -24.53 -29.29 -15.75
N ALA A 284 -23.50 -29.75 -16.46
CA ALA A 284 -22.69 -30.88 -16.05
C ALA A 284 -21.84 -30.52 -14.83
N ALA A 285 -21.53 -31.52 -13.99
CA ALA A 285 -20.74 -31.32 -12.78
C ALA A 285 -19.25 -30.99 -13.08
N ASP A 286 -18.79 -31.32 -14.29
CA ASP A 286 -17.49 -30.98 -14.86
C ASP A 286 -17.64 -30.90 -16.40
N PRO A 287 -18.22 -29.81 -16.92
CA PRO A 287 -18.58 -29.72 -18.33
C PRO A 287 -17.37 -29.70 -19.27
N HIS A 288 -16.25 -29.17 -18.79
CA HIS A 288 -15.17 -28.74 -19.67
C HIS A 288 -14.21 -29.90 -20.00
N CYS A 289 -14.17 -30.94 -19.15
CA CYS A 289 -13.40 -32.16 -19.39
C CYS A 289 -14.19 -33.27 -20.11
N ALA A 290 -15.50 -33.08 -20.38
CA ALA A 290 -16.28 -34.04 -21.14
C ALA A 290 -16.01 -33.87 -22.65
N ALA A 291 -15.50 -34.92 -23.32
CA ALA A 291 -15.19 -34.87 -24.77
C ALA A 291 -16.37 -34.38 -25.63
N GLU A 292 -17.60 -34.69 -25.19
CA GLU A 292 -18.86 -34.31 -25.83
C GLU A 292 -19.19 -32.81 -25.72
N CYS A 293 -18.51 -32.10 -24.82
CA CYS A 293 -18.75 -30.70 -24.50
C CYS A 293 -17.64 -29.78 -25.00
N GLN A 294 -16.49 -30.30 -25.40
CA GLN A 294 -15.34 -29.49 -25.80
C GLN A 294 -15.58 -28.64 -27.06
N CYS A 295 -16.53 -29.02 -27.91
CA CYS A 295 -16.94 -28.16 -29.02
C CYS A 295 -17.71 -26.92 -28.60
N PHE A 296 -18.17 -26.87 -27.35
CA PHE A 296 -18.91 -25.78 -26.78
C PHE A 296 -18.05 -24.87 -25.89
N ASP A 297 -16.75 -25.15 -25.76
CA ASP A 297 -15.75 -24.18 -25.31
C ASP A 297 -15.42 -23.29 -26.52
N MET A 298 -16.21 -22.24 -26.65
CA MET A 298 -16.25 -21.38 -27.80
C MET A 298 -15.14 -20.34 -27.78
N ASP A 299 -14.59 -19.99 -26.62
CA ASP A 299 -13.55 -18.97 -26.47
C ASP A 299 -12.15 -19.55 -26.12
N LEU A 300 -12.05 -20.87 -25.94
CA LEU A 300 -10.83 -21.62 -25.61
C LEU A 300 -10.19 -21.26 -24.28
N ASP A 301 -10.96 -20.72 -23.35
CA ASP A 301 -10.47 -20.50 -22.00
C ASP A 301 -10.44 -21.80 -21.17
N GLY A 302 -10.94 -22.90 -21.73
CA GLY A 302 -11.05 -24.19 -21.07
C GLY A 302 -12.32 -24.32 -20.24
N PHE A 303 -13.27 -23.39 -20.40
CA PHE A 303 -14.55 -23.35 -19.71
C PHE A 303 -15.74 -23.30 -20.70
N ILE A 304 -16.93 -23.65 -20.19
CA ILE A 304 -18.22 -23.66 -20.89
C ILE A 304 -19.18 -22.97 -19.95
N THR A 305 -19.29 -21.68 -20.12
CA THR A 305 -20.01 -20.78 -19.24
C THR A 305 -21.15 -20.11 -19.99
N MET A 306 -22.14 -19.62 -19.25
CA MET A 306 -23.19 -18.80 -19.84
C MET A 306 -22.66 -17.42 -20.28
N GLU A 307 -21.52 -16.99 -19.75
CA GLU A 307 -20.96 -15.65 -19.96
C GLU A 307 -19.91 -15.61 -21.08
N GLY A 308 -19.07 -16.64 -21.23
CA GLY A 308 -18.06 -16.76 -22.30
C GLY A 308 -18.57 -17.46 -23.56
N ASP A 309 -19.26 -18.58 -23.41
CA ASP A 309 -19.48 -19.51 -24.53
C ASP A 309 -20.84 -19.42 -25.18
N LEU A 310 -21.89 -19.22 -24.37
CA LEU A 310 -23.27 -19.11 -24.86
C LEU A 310 -23.45 -17.99 -25.90
N PRO A 311 -22.83 -16.79 -25.75
CA PRO A 311 -22.93 -15.74 -26.76
C PRO A 311 -22.32 -16.16 -28.11
N CYS A 312 -21.16 -16.80 -28.08
CA CYS A 312 -20.47 -17.30 -29.26
C CYS A 312 -21.25 -18.43 -29.95
N PHE A 313 -21.82 -19.34 -29.15
CA PHE A 313 -22.65 -20.44 -29.64
C PHE A 313 -23.94 -19.92 -30.31
N ILE A 314 -24.63 -18.94 -29.72
CA ILE A 314 -25.81 -18.30 -30.33
C ILE A 314 -25.46 -17.58 -31.64
N ALA A 315 -24.30 -16.91 -31.71
CA ALA A 315 -23.87 -16.22 -32.92
C ALA A 315 -23.69 -17.18 -34.11
N LEU A 316 -23.17 -18.39 -33.88
CA LEU A 316 -23.07 -19.44 -34.89
C LEU A 316 -24.45 -19.96 -35.34
N LEU A 317 -25.37 -20.21 -34.39
CA LEU A 317 -26.73 -20.67 -34.69
C LEU A 317 -27.53 -19.72 -35.59
N LEU A 318 -27.21 -18.42 -35.55
CA LEU A 318 -27.93 -17.36 -36.26
C LEU A 318 -27.31 -16.98 -37.61
N ASP A 319 -26.24 -17.67 -38.05
CA ASP A 319 -25.53 -17.46 -39.32
C ASP A 319 -25.27 -15.97 -39.61
N GLN A 320 -24.60 -15.28 -38.66
CA GLN A 320 -24.25 -13.85 -38.76
C GLN A 320 -22.75 -13.68 -39.12
N PRO A 321 -22.38 -13.67 -40.41
CA PRO A 321 -20.98 -13.68 -40.86
C PRO A 321 -20.22 -12.36 -40.63
N ASP A 322 -20.88 -11.29 -40.20
CA ASP A 322 -20.26 -10.00 -39.88
C ASP A 322 -20.01 -9.82 -38.35
N CYS A 323 -20.48 -10.76 -37.52
CA CYS A 323 -20.17 -10.87 -36.09
C CYS A 323 -19.18 -12.03 -35.86
N VAL A 324 -18.05 -12.02 -36.55
CA VAL A 324 -16.96 -12.93 -36.20
C VAL A 324 -16.33 -12.41 -34.92
N VAL A 325 -16.86 -12.90 -33.79
CA VAL A 325 -16.11 -12.97 -32.53
C VAL A 325 -14.78 -13.64 -32.88
N ASP A 326 -13.66 -12.97 -32.65
CA ASP A 326 -12.35 -13.60 -32.81
C ASP A 326 -12.15 -14.57 -31.65
N CYS A 327 -12.65 -15.79 -31.83
CA CYS A 327 -12.59 -16.86 -30.85
C CYS A 327 -11.18 -17.49 -30.72
N SER A 328 -10.11 -16.82 -31.17
CA SER A 328 -8.73 -17.35 -31.19
C SER A 328 -7.72 -16.56 -30.35
N THR A 329 -8.18 -15.52 -29.65
CA THR A 329 -7.32 -14.71 -28.78
C THR A 329 -7.91 -14.62 -27.38
N PRO A 330 -7.13 -14.90 -26.32
CA PRO A 330 -7.64 -14.76 -24.96
C PRO A 330 -7.95 -13.29 -24.68
N SER A 331 -9.15 -13.05 -24.17
CA SER A 331 -9.67 -11.80 -23.60
C SER A 331 -10.23 -10.75 -24.57
N THR A 332 -11.55 -10.82 -24.82
CA THR A 332 -12.45 -9.66 -24.63
C THR A 332 -13.78 -10.15 -24.07
N ARG A 333 -13.95 -9.91 -22.77
CA ARG A 333 -15.05 -10.26 -21.85
C ARG A 333 -16.42 -9.76 -22.35
N THR A 334 -17.47 -10.56 -22.14
CA THR A 334 -18.88 -10.12 -22.25
C THR A 334 -19.57 -10.24 -20.90
N GLY A 335 -19.45 -9.22 -20.06
CA GLY A 335 -20.45 -8.93 -19.02
C GLY A 335 -21.61 -8.12 -19.61
N ILE A 336 -22.66 -7.88 -18.81
CA ILE A 336 -23.72 -6.91 -19.15
C ILE A 336 -23.03 -5.59 -19.49
N ASP A 337 -23.40 -4.95 -20.60
CA ASP A 337 -22.91 -3.63 -21.02
C ASP A 337 -24.16 -2.78 -21.20
N CYS A 338 -24.65 -2.27 -20.08
CA CYS A 338 -25.96 -1.64 -20.01
C CYS A 338 -25.95 -0.24 -20.63
N ASN A 339 -24.81 0.45 -20.65
CA ASN A 339 -24.65 1.76 -21.29
C ASN A 339 -24.29 1.67 -22.79
N GLY A 340 -23.92 0.49 -23.28
CA GLY A 340 -23.61 0.19 -24.67
C GLY A 340 -22.29 0.79 -25.15
N ASN A 341 -21.34 1.03 -24.24
CA ASN A 341 -20.06 1.68 -24.57
C ASN A 341 -18.97 0.69 -25.02
N GLY A 342 -19.26 -0.61 -25.00
CA GLY A 342 -18.34 -1.68 -25.42
C GLY A 342 -17.42 -2.18 -24.30
N LEU A 343 -17.63 -1.77 -23.06
CA LEU A 343 -17.01 -2.31 -21.85
C LEU A 343 -18.10 -3.01 -21.02
N PRO A 344 -17.84 -4.23 -20.51
CA PRO A 344 -18.71 -4.85 -19.52
C PRO A 344 -18.83 -4.01 -18.24
N ASP A 345 -20.02 -3.90 -17.68
CA ASP A 345 -20.39 -3.19 -16.45
C ASP A 345 -19.42 -3.47 -15.30
N ASP A 346 -19.10 -4.74 -15.04
CA ASP A 346 -18.16 -5.17 -13.99
C ASP A 346 -16.74 -4.65 -14.22
N TYR A 347 -16.34 -4.51 -15.48
CA TYR A 347 -15.06 -3.95 -15.88
C TYR A 347 -15.08 -2.43 -15.94
N ASP A 348 -16.18 -1.82 -16.36
CA ASP A 348 -16.37 -0.37 -16.41
C ASP A 348 -16.34 0.24 -15.01
N ILE A 349 -17.03 -0.41 -14.06
CA ILE A 349 -16.97 -0.10 -12.63
C ILE A 349 -15.54 -0.30 -12.07
N LEU A 350 -14.87 -1.41 -12.43
CA LEU A 350 -13.53 -1.73 -11.92
C LEU A 350 -12.45 -0.75 -12.39
N ILE A 351 -12.55 -0.22 -13.62
CA ILE A 351 -11.57 0.72 -14.17
C ILE A 351 -11.93 2.19 -13.92
N GLY A 352 -13.18 2.48 -13.54
CA GLY A 352 -13.64 3.80 -13.07
C GLY A 352 -13.52 4.93 -14.09
N LEU A 353 -13.62 4.62 -15.39
CA LEU A 353 -13.44 5.61 -16.46
C LEU A 353 -14.75 6.20 -16.99
N THR A 354 -15.87 5.45 -16.94
CA THR A 354 -17.16 5.87 -17.53
C THR A 354 -18.42 5.47 -16.74
N SER A 355 -18.37 4.45 -15.87
CA SER A 355 -19.56 3.95 -15.16
C SER A 355 -19.32 3.75 -13.66
N PRO A 356 -19.74 4.70 -12.80
CA PRO A 356 -19.68 4.53 -11.36
C PRO A 356 -20.78 3.57 -10.84
N ASP A 357 -20.60 3.08 -9.61
CA ASP A 357 -21.53 2.21 -8.86
C ASP A 357 -21.48 2.65 -7.39
N CYS A 358 -22.32 3.61 -7.01
CA CYS A 358 -22.25 4.25 -5.69
C CYS A 358 -22.75 3.34 -4.56
N ASN A 359 -23.73 2.49 -4.83
CA ASN A 359 -24.32 1.59 -3.84
C ASN A 359 -23.61 0.22 -3.77
N ALA A 360 -22.61 0.01 -4.64
CA ALA A 360 -21.79 -1.19 -4.76
C ALA A 360 -22.61 -2.46 -4.99
N ASN A 361 -23.75 -2.34 -5.67
CA ASN A 361 -24.64 -3.46 -5.94
C ASN A 361 -24.24 -4.26 -7.19
N GLY A 362 -23.24 -3.77 -7.94
CA GLY A 362 -22.71 -4.39 -9.14
C GLY A 362 -23.43 -4.02 -10.42
N VAL A 363 -24.27 -2.99 -10.41
CA VAL A 363 -24.92 -2.39 -11.59
C VAL A 363 -24.47 -0.94 -11.70
N PRO A 364 -24.02 -0.46 -12.88
CA PRO A 364 -23.68 0.93 -13.08
C PRO A 364 -24.83 1.88 -12.79
N ASP A 365 -24.54 3.02 -12.16
CA ASP A 365 -25.52 4.03 -11.74
C ASP A 365 -26.45 4.47 -12.88
N GLU A 366 -25.89 4.66 -14.08
CA GLU A 366 -26.63 5.04 -15.30
C GLU A 366 -27.63 3.97 -15.79
N CYS A 367 -27.57 2.77 -15.20
CA CYS A 367 -28.43 1.64 -15.48
C CYS A 367 -29.41 1.34 -14.34
N GLU A 368 -29.37 2.13 -13.26
CA GLU A 368 -30.14 1.94 -12.02
C GLU A 368 -31.29 2.92 -11.82
N ILE A 369 -31.56 3.82 -12.77
CA ILE A 369 -32.56 4.88 -12.58
C ILE A 369 -34.03 4.43 -12.79
N ASP A 370 -34.96 5.05 -12.04
CA ASP A 370 -36.39 4.70 -11.98
C ASP A 370 -37.09 4.74 -13.35
N GLU A 371 -38.12 3.89 -13.52
CA GLU A 371 -38.93 3.81 -14.74
C GLU A 371 -39.68 5.11 -15.11
N ASN A 372 -39.78 6.06 -14.19
CA ASN A 372 -40.39 7.37 -14.37
C ASN A 372 -39.38 8.50 -14.62
N SER A 373 -38.07 8.24 -14.47
CA SER A 373 -37.02 9.23 -14.80
C SER A 373 -37.05 9.54 -16.30
N THR A 374 -36.89 10.83 -16.62
CA THR A 374 -36.80 11.32 -17.99
C THR A 374 -35.38 11.61 -18.45
N ALA A 375 -34.40 11.30 -17.59
CA ALA A 375 -32.99 11.57 -17.82
C ALA A 375 -32.36 10.69 -18.92
N PRO A 376 -31.28 11.14 -19.58
CA PRO A 376 -30.55 10.33 -20.56
C PRO A 376 -29.84 9.15 -19.86
N GLY A 377 -30.45 7.96 -19.88
CA GLY A 377 -29.92 6.75 -19.23
C GLY A 377 -31.02 5.75 -18.82
N GLY A 378 -32.24 6.23 -18.54
CA GLY A 378 -33.38 5.40 -18.12
C GLY A 378 -34.63 5.62 -18.98
N PRO A 379 -35.64 4.71 -18.94
CA PRO A 379 -35.76 3.44 -18.20
C PRO A 379 -35.14 2.21 -18.87
N PHE A 380 -34.33 2.39 -19.92
CA PHE A 380 -34.20 1.35 -20.96
C PHE A 380 -33.51 0.05 -20.48
N PHE A 381 -32.77 0.09 -19.36
CA PHE A 381 -31.93 -1.01 -18.89
C PHE A 381 -32.24 -1.50 -17.46
N CYS A 382 -33.06 -0.80 -16.69
CA CYS A 382 -33.43 -1.22 -15.34
C CYS A 382 -34.40 -2.43 -15.36
N THR A 383 -34.05 -3.51 -14.66
CA THR A 383 -34.84 -4.75 -14.60
C THR A 383 -35.40 -5.10 -13.20
N GLY A 384 -35.06 -4.33 -12.17
CA GLY A 384 -35.58 -4.42 -10.79
C GLY A 384 -34.71 -3.65 -9.77
N ASP A 385 -35.28 -3.27 -8.61
CA ASP A 385 -34.61 -2.55 -7.51
C ASP A 385 -33.92 -1.21 -7.89
N CYS A 386 -34.54 -0.40 -8.76
CA CYS A 386 -34.02 0.92 -9.15
C CYS A 386 -33.78 1.89 -7.98
N ALA A 387 -32.67 2.62 -8.07
CA ALA A 387 -32.40 3.79 -7.27
C ALA A 387 -33.33 4.95 -7.68
N ALA A 388 -33.62 5.81 -6.72
CA ALA A 388 -34.38 7.03 -6.97
C ALA A 388 -33.50 8.03 -7.73
N ASP A 389 -34.13 8.80 -8.62
CA ASP A 389 -33.55 9.92 -9.37
C ASP A 389 -34.67 10.97 -9.37
N ILE A 390 -34.78 11.67 -8.25
CA ILE A 390 -35.94 12.55 -7.94
C ILE A 390 -35.88 13.82 -8.78
N ASP A 391 -34.69 14.27 -9.17
CA ASP A 391 -34.46 15.55 -9.86
C ASP A 391 -34.25 15.41 -11.38
N ASP A 392 -34.28 14.18 -11.90
CA ASP A 392 -34.07 13.84 -13.32
C ASP A 392 -32.67 14.25 -13.84
N SER A 393 -31.65 14.31 -12.97
CA SER A 393 -30.27 14.63 -13.36
C SER A 393 -29.63 13.52 -14.22
N GLY A 394 -30.13 12.30 -14.08
CA GLY A 394 -29.54 11.08 -14.66
C GLY A 394 -28.45 10.46 -13.79
N VAL A 395 -28.27 10.97 -12.57
CA VAL A 395 -27.45 10.39 -11.52
C VAL A 395 -28.42 9.93 -10.40
N PRO A 396 -28.29 8.70 -9.88
CA PRO A 396 -29.11 8.28 -8.75
C PRO A 396 -28.94 9.18 -7.52
N ASP A 397 -30.01 9.47 -6.78
CA ASP A 397 -29.99 10.37 -5.60
C ASP A 397 -28.93 9.96 -4.56
N GLU A 398 -28.64 8.66 -4.43
CA GLU A 398 -27.62 8.14 -3.51
C GLU A 398 -26.16 8.35 -3.97
N CYS A 399 -25.98 8.67 -5.25
CA CYS A 399 -24.73 9.12 -5.84
C CYS A 399 -24.55 10.62 -5.78
N GLU A 400 -25.63 11.35 -5.52
CA GLU A 400 -25.58 12.79 -5.43
C GLU A 400 -25.13 13.21 -4.02
N PRO A 401 -24.45 14.36 -3.90
CA PRO A 401 -24.17 14.94 -2.59
C PRO A 401 -25.48 15.11 -1.81
N ASP A 402 -25.59 14.41 -0.67
CA ASP A 402 -26.66 14.58 0.34
C ASP A 402 -25.97 14.74 1.68
N CYS A 403 -25.54 15.95 1.94
CA CYS A 403 -24.64 16.24 3.03
C CYS A 403 -25.35 16.24 4.40
N ASN A 404 -26.66 16.51 4.42
CA ASN A 404 -27.49 16.43 5.62
C ASN A 404 -28.11 15.02 5.82
N THR A 405 -27.86 14.10 4.89
CA THR A 405 -28.25 12.68 4.89
C THR A 405 -29.76 12.46 4.99
N ASN A 406 -30.55 13.40 4.48
CA ASN A 406 -32.00 13.37 4.59
C ASN A 406 -32.67 12.51 3.50
N GLY A 407 -31.89 12.04 2.51
CA GLY A 407 -32.31 11.29 1.35
C GLY A 407 -32.78 12.17 0.18
N THR A 408 -32.48 13.46 0.22
CA THR A 408 -32.73 14.44 -0.85
C THR A 408 -31.38 15.03 -1.23
N PRO A 409 -31.03 15.06 -2.52
CA PRO A 409 -29.80 15.67 -2.97
C PRO A 409 -29.70 17.16 -2.61
N ASP A 410 -28.49 17.63 -2.39
CA ASP A 410 -28.13 19.00 -2.01
C ASP A 410 -28.73 20.05 -2.97
N GLU A 411 -28.66 19.82 -4.28
CA GLU A 411 -29.22 20.72 -5.30
C GLU A 411 -30.75 20.87 -5.14
N MET A 412 -31.42 19.77 -4.79
CA MET A 412 -32.85 19.75 -4.52
C MET A 412 -33.19 20.42 -3.19
N ASP A 413 -32.37 20.23 -2.15
CA ASP A 413 -32.56 20.89 -0.87
C ASP A 413 -32.45 22.42 -0.99
N ILE A 414 -31.53 22.90 -1.81
CA ILE A 414 -31.38 24.32 -2.15
C ILE A 414 -32.58 24.81 -2.98
N ALA A 415 -32.98 24.05 -4.01
CA ALA A 415 -34.09 24.41 -4.90
C ALA A 415 -35.45 24.46 -4.19
N GLU A 416 -35.69 23.56 -3.24
CA GLU A 416 -36.91 23.51 -2.41
C GLU A 416 -36.85 24.46 -1.19
N SER A 417 -35.70 25.11 -0.97
CA SER A 417 -35.43 25.98 0.18
C SER A 417 -35.56 25.26 1.53
N THR A 418 -35.22 23.97 1.56
CA THR A 418 -35.04 23.18 2.79
C THR A 418 -33.66 23.39 3.39
N SER A 419 -32.66 23.68 2.55
CA SER A 419 -31.34 24.18 2.96
C SER A 419 -31.03 25.55 2.34
N ASN A 420 -30.18 26.33 3.00
CA ASN A 420 -29.69 27.61 2.48
C ASN A 420 -28.40 27.37 1.70
N ASP A 421 -28.16 28.15 0.66
CA ASP A 421 -26.89 28.25 -0.07
C ASP A 421 -26.67 29.74 -0.32
N VAL A 422 -26.01 30.40 0.63
CA VAL A 422 -25.87 31.85 0.66
C VAL A 422 -24.92 32.34 -0.42
N ASN A 423 -23.91 31.54 -0.75
CA ASN A 423 -22.84 31.88 -1.68
C ASN A 423 -23.12 31.40 -3.12
N THR A 424 -24.21 30.66 -3.32
CA THR A 424 -24.71 30.11 -4.59
C THR A 424 -23.72 29.17 -5.28
N ASN A 425 -22.90 28.46 -4.50
CA ASN A 425 -21.91 27.53 -5.03
C ASN A 425 -22.47 26.11 -5.28
N GLY A 426 -23.74 25.86 -4.92
CA GLY A 426 -24.40 24.57 -5.09
C GLY A 426 -24.15 23.58 -3.95
N ILE A 427 -23.50 24.00 -2.87
CA ILE A 427 -23.31 23.23 -1.64
C ILE A 427 -24.15 23.90 -0.54
N PRO A 428 -25.00 23.16 0.19
CA PRO A 428 -25.77 23.72 1.28
C PRO A 428 -24.87 24.31 2.38
N ASP A 429 -25.25 25.46 2.95
CA ASP A 429 -24.49 26.18 3.99
C ASP A 429 -24.14 25.26 5.18
N GLU A 430 -25.04 24.33 5.53
CA GLU A 430 -24.85 23.38 6.64
C GLU A 430 -23.77 22.31 6.38
N CYS A 431 -23.27 22.27 5.16
CA CYS A 431 -22.33 21.28 4.63
C CYS A 431 -21.02 21.90 4.18
N GLU A 432 -20.94 23.22 4.26
CA GLU A 432 -19.72 23.96 4.15
C GLU A 432 -19.06 24.08 5.52
N LEU A 433 -17.76 24.34 5.53
CA LEU A 433 -17.04 24.63 6.77
C LEU A 433 -17.61 25.92 7.36
N ASP A 434 -18.04 25.84 8.61
CA ASP A 434 -18.54 26.94 9.43
C ASP A 434 -17.88 26.78 10.81
N CYS A 435 -16.65 27.28 10.94
CA CYS A 435 -15.84 27.03 12.12
C CYS A 435 -16.38 27.78 13.35
N ASN A 436 -17.03 28.92 13.13
CA ASN A 436 -17.58 29.78 14.17
C ASN A 436 -19.04 29.39 14.55
N ALA A 437 -19.61 28.43 13.81
CA ALA A 437 -20.96 27.89 13.96
C ALA A 437 -22.05 28.97 13.94
N ASN A 438 -21.85 30.05 13.17
CA ASN A 438 -22.81 31.15 13.07
C ASN A 438 -23.93 30.86 12.05
N GLY A 439 -23.83 29.76 11.30
CA GLY A 439 -24.75 29.33 10.25
C GLY A 439 -24.47 29.94 8.88
N THR A 440 -23.31 30.58 8.68
CA THR A 440 -22.79 31.00 7.38
C THR A 440 -21.44 30.31 7.12
N PRO A 441 -21.20 29.86 5.89
CA PRO A 441 -19.92 29.24 5.51
C PRO A 441 -18.73 30.19 5.70
N ASP A 442 -17.59 29.64 6.10
CA ASP A 442 -16.30 30.33 6.24
C ASP A 442 -15.96 31.13 4.97
N ALA A 443 -16.11 30.51 3.79
CA ALA A 443 -15.86 31.16 2.50
C ALA A 443 -16.77 32.38 2.25
N TRP A 444 -18.01 32.34 2.76
CA TRP A 444 -18.91 33.46 2.69
C TRP A 444 -18.51 34.55 3.69
N ASP A 445 -18.15 34.15 4.90
CA ASP A 445 -17.70 35.06 5.96
C ASP A 445 -16.46 35.87 5.55
N LEU A 446 -15.52 35.24 4.83
CA LEU A 446 -14.37 35.92 4.23
C LEU A 446 -14.78 36.89 3.11
N SER A 447 -15.73 36.48 2.26
CA SER A 447 -16.16 37.29 1.10
C SER A 447 -16.93 38.55 1.49
N GLU A 448 -17.69 38.48 2.60
CA GLU A 448 -18.48 39.59 3.14
C GLU A 448 -17.71 40.37 4.23
N GLU A 449 -16.45 40.04 4.47
CA GLU A 449 -15.59 40.63 5.50
C GLU A 449 -16.22 40.55 6.92
N THR A 450 -17.01 39.50 7.18
CA THR A 450 -17.59 39.23 8.50
C THR A 450 -16.64 38.45 9.40
N SER A 451 -15.73 37.67 8.82
CA SER A 451 -14.55 37.11 9.50
C SER A 451 -13.26 37.58 8.82
N PRO A 452 -12.21 37.91 9.60
CA PRO A 452 -10.90 38.26 9.06
C PRO A 452 -10.11 37.01 8.60
N ASP A 453 -9.20 37.21 7.63
CA ASP A 453 -8.21 36.25 7.12
C ASP A 453 -6.91 37.03 6.89
N CYS A 454 -6.06 37.05 7.91
CA CYS A 454 -4.85 37.88 7.97
C CYS A 454 -3.66 37.29 7.20
N ASN A 455 -3.54 35.95 7.13
CA ASN A 455 -2.50 35.24 6.38
C ASN A 455 -2.91 34.96 4.92
N THR A 456 -4.16 35.26 4.56
CA THR A 456 -4.76 35.06 3.22
C THR A 456 -4.78 33.61 2.76
N ASN A 457 -4.83 32.66 3.70
CA ASN A 457 -4.81 31.23 3.42
C ASN A 457 -6.20 30.69 3.00
N GLY A 458 -7.25 31.52 3.08
CA GLY A 458 -8.64 31.15 2.76
C GLY A 458 -9.38 30.45 3.89
N ILE A 459 -8.83 30.47 5.10
CA ILE A 459 -9.41 30.01 6.36
C ILE A 459 -9.60 31.26 7.24
N PRO A 460 -10.78 31.48 7.84
CA PRO A 460 -10.94 32.60 8.76
C PRO A 460 -10.04 32.48 9.99
N ASP A 461 -9.58 33.62 10.51
CA ASP A 461 -8.66 33.71 11.66
C ASP A 461 -9.18 32.93 12.87
N GLU A 462 -10.49 32.93 13.12
CA GLU A 462 -11.07 32.21 14.25
C GLU A 462 -11.06 30.68 14.10
N CYS A 463 -10.73 30.19 12.92
CA CYS A 463 -10.55 28.77 12.60
C CYS A 463 -9.08 28.37 12.52
N ASP A 464 -8.16 29.33 12.42
CA ASP A 464 -6.74 29.06 12.36
C ASP A 464 -6.18 28.67 13.75
N PRO A 465 -5.06 27.94 13.79
CA PRO A 465 -4.34 27.68 15.03
C PRO A 465 -3.99 28.98 15.76
N ASP A 466 -4.34 29.04 17.03
CA ASP A 466 -4.01 30.11 17.97
C ASP A 466 -3.48 29.43 19.25
N CYS A 467 -2.18 29.16 19.26
CA CYS A 467 -1.49 28.38 20.28
C CYS A 467 -1.45 29.10 21.63
N ASN A 468 -1.35 30.43 21.62
CA ASN A 468 -1.30 31.26 22.83
C ASN A 468 -2.69 31.76 23.28
N THR A 469 -3.72 31.50 22.47
CA THR A 469 -5.13 31.83 22.70
C THR A 469 -5.41 33.33 22.83
N ASN A 470 -4.61 34.17 22.19
CA ASN A 470 -4.72 35.63 22.27
C ASN A 470 -5.79 36.21 21.33
N GLY A 471 -6.33 35.38 20.42
CA GLY A 471 -7.35 35.76 19.43
C GLY A 471 -6.78 36.23 18.10
N VAL A 472 -5.48 36.03 17.87
CA VAL A 472 -4.76 36.23 16.60
C VAL A 472 -4.16 34.88 16.20
N PRO A 473 -4.36 34.40 14.96
CA PRO A 473 -3.74 33.18 14.48
C PRO A 473 -2.23 33.20 14.55
N ASP A 474 -1.61 32.04 14.75
CA ASP A 474 -0.15 31.87 14.83
C ASP A 474 0.56 32.55 13.64
N ASP A 475 0.14 32.26 12.40
CA ASP A 475 0.71 32.83 11.17
C ASP A 475 0.55 34.37 11.05
N CYS A 476 -0.32 34.97 11.86
CA CYS A 476 -0.60 36.40 11.89
C CYS A 476 -0.11 37.07 13.16
N ASP A 477 0.35 36.26 14.10
CA ASP A 477 0.87 36.63 15.40
C ASP A 477 2.40 36.50 15.39
N VAL A 478 3.06 36.73 14.24
CA VAL A 478 4.52 36.70 14.09
C VAL A 478 5.10 38.07 13.73
N ASP A 479 6.00 38.58 14.57
CA ASP A 479 6.92 39.69 14.29
C ASP A 479 8.36 39.20 14.55
N PRO A 480 9.28 39.29 13.57
CA PRO A 480 10.67 38.86 13.74
C PRO A 480 11.46 39.54 14.86
N THR A 481 10.96 40.64 15.45
CA THR A 481 11.71 41.43 16.45
C THR A 481 10.88 42.01 17.59
N ASP A 482 9.56 41.75 17.69
CA ASP A 482 8.54 42.47 18.51
C ASP A 482 9.12 43.62 19.36
N PRO A 483 9.46 44.76 18.72
CA PRO A 483 10.27 45.77 19.37
C PRO A 483 9.45 46.67 20.30
N ASP A 484 8.12 46.56 20.30
CA ASP A 484 7.22 47.40 21.11
C ASP A 484 6.36 46.65 22.13
N GLY A 485 6.34 45.31 22.13
CA GLY A 485 5.81 44.47 23.21
C GLY A 485 4.32 44.69 23.43
N ASP A 486 3.57 44.91 22.35
CA ASP A 486 2.22 45.47 22.41
C ASP A 486 1.08 44.45 22.56
N GLU A 487 1.42 43.17 22.78
CA GLU A 487 0.53 42.01 23.00
C GLU A 487 -0.30 41.58 21.77
N TRP A 488 -0.04 42.09 20.56
CA TRP A 488 -0.78 41.76 19.32
C TRP A 488 0.02 41.02 18.23
N VAL A 489 1.34 40.88 18.43
CA VAL A 489 2.25 40.11 17.58
C VAL A 489 3.30 39.46 18.47
N SER A 490 3.52 38.16 18.32
CA SER A 490 4.50 37.39 19.08
C SER A 490 5.86 37.33 18.35
N PRO A 491 6.98 37.20 19.08
CA PRO A 491 8.30 37.03 18.47
C PRO A 491 8.39 35.75 17.61
N ASP A 492 9.03 35.83 16.44
CA ASP A 492 9.46 34.69 15.59
C ASP A 492 10.92 34.91 15.18
N CYS A 493 11.84 34.49 16.04
CA CYS A 493 13.26 34.78 15.84
C CYS A 493 13.89 33.91 14.74
N ASN A 494 13.36 32.70 14.55
CA ASN A 494 13.92 31.68 13.66
C ASN A 494 13.36 31.82 12.23
N GLY A 495 12.31 32.64 12.07
CA GLY A 495 11.67 32.97 10.80
C GLY A 495 10.91 31.78 10.22
N ASN A 496 10.41 30.88 11.07
CA ASN A 496 9.65 29.70 10.65
C ASN A 496 8.15 29.98 10.50
N GLU A 497 7.72 31.23 10.71
CA GLU A 497 6.33 31.69 10.67
C GLU A 497 5.47 31.08 11.80
N TYR A 498 6.10 30.68 12.91
CA TYR A 498 5.46 30.15 14.12
C TYR A 498 5.99 30.92 15.35
N PRO A 499 5.11 31.41 16.25
CA PRO A 499 5.55 32.16 17.42
C PRO A 499 6.53 31.38 18.32
N ASP A 500 7.57 32.05 18.82
CA ASP A 500 8.62 31.49 19.67
C ASP A 500 8.03 30.76 20.90
N GLU A 501 7.02 31.35 21.56
CA GLU A 501 6.37 30.73 22.73
C GLU A 501 5.62 29.43 22.39
N CYS A 502 5.25 29.26 21.12
CA CYS A 502 4.57 28.08 20.61
C CYS A 502 5.56 27.04 20.13
N ASP A 503 6.71 27.46 19.59
CA ASP A 503 7.86 26.58 19.38
C ASP A 503 8.33 25.94 20.69
N LEU A 504 8.40 26.69 21.79
CA LEU A 504 8.76 26.17 23.12
C LEU A 504 7.73 25.19 23.71
N SER A 505 6.48 25.23 23.22
CA SER A 505 5.43 24.31 23.65
C SER A 505 5.55 22.91 23.01
N LEU A 506 6.36 22.79 21.95
CA LEU A 506 6.53 21.57 21.17
C LEU A 506 7.95 21.00 21.33
N PRO A 507 8.11 19.67 21.47
CA PRO A 507 9.44 19.07 21.53
C PRO A 507 10.07 18.98 20.11
N PRO A 508 11.41 19.04 19.99
CA PRO A 508 12.10 18.80 18.73
C PRO A 508 11.72 17.47 18.08
N PRO A 509 11.61 17.39 16.74
CA PRO A 509 12.04 18.39 15.76
C PRO A 509 10.98 19.44 15.37
N PHE A 510 9.82 19.45 16.04
CA PHE A 510 8.66 20.29 15.66
C PHE A 510 8.53 21.58 16.47
N GLY A 511 9.45 21.82 17.40
CA GLY A 511 9.52 23.03 18.21
C GLY A 511 10.93 23.20 18.74
N SER A 512 11.17 24.34 19.35
CA SER A 512 12.50 24.76 19.77
C SER A 512 12.78 24.40 21.23
N LEU A 513 14.07 24.30 21.56
CA LEU A 513 14.51 24.09 22.94
C LEU A 513 14.72 25.44 23.61
N ASP A 514 14.43 25.52 24.90
CA ASP A 514 14.91 26.57 25.79
C ASP A 514 15.69 25.88 26.92
N CYS A 515 16.99 25.84 26.76
CA CYS A 515 17.89 25.16 27.67
C CYS A 515 18.18 25.96 28.95
N ASN A 516 17.90 27.27 28.96
CA ASN A 516 18.24 28.17 30.06
C ASN A 516 17.00 28.74 30.80
N ASP A 517 15.80 28.30 30.40
CA ASP A 517 14.50 28.63 30.95
C ASP A 517 14.23 30.16 30.96
N ASN A 518 14.63 30.89 29.92
CA ASN A 518 14.40 32.34 29.78
C ASN A 518 13.18 32.69 28.91
N ASP A 519 12.41 31.70 28.47
CA ASP A 519 11.27 31.82 27.55
C ASP A 519 11.67 32.34 26.15
N VAL A 520 12.94 32.15 25.75
CA VAL A 520 13.49 32.47 24.43
C VAL A 520 14.13 31.21 23.85
N PRO A 521 13.77 30.78 22.62
CA PRO A 521 14.40 29.63 22.00
C PRO A 521 15.93 29.74 21.90
N ASP A 522 16.60 28.59 22.06
CA ASP A 522 18.06 28.42 22.01
C ASP A 522 18.68 29.05 20.75
N GLU A 523 18.02 28.88 19.61
CA GLU A 523 18.45 29.46 18.33
C GLU A 523 18.32 31.00 18.29
N CYS A 524 17.34 31.58 19.01
CA CYS A 524 17.22 33.03 19.19
C CYS A 524 18.33 33.56 20.09
N ASP A 525 18.59 32.86 21.20
CA ASP A 525 19.64 33.23 22.15
C ASP A 525 21.02 33.26 21.47
N ILE A 526 21.25 32.35 20.51
CA ILE A 526 22.43 32.34 19.65
C ILE A 526 22.42 33.51 18.67
N ALA A 527 21.29 33.74 17.97
CA ALA A 527 21.17 34.77 16.93
C ALA A 527 21.33 36.19 17.48
N GLU A 528 20.82 36.45 18.68
CA GLU A 528 20.89 37.75 19.37
C GLU A 528 22.06 37.87 20.36
N CYS A 529 23.04 36.97 20.30
CA CYS A 529 24.15 36.94 21.25
C CYS A 529 25.02 38.22 21.15
N GLU A 530 24.67 39.26 21.92
CA GLU A 530 25.27 40.58 21.71
C GLU A 530 26.72 40.66 22.21
N GLU A 531 27.12 40.05 23.34
CA GLU A 531 28.53 39.86 23.77
C GLU A 531 28.64 38.91 25.00
N GLY A 532 28.47 37.59 24.84
CA GLY A 532 28.67 36.64 25.94
C GLY A 532 29.07 35.23 25.49
N PRO A 533 30.12 34.61 26.04
CA PRO A 533 30.55 33.28 25.62
C PRO A 533 29.55 32.16 25.98
N ALA A 534 28.53 32.46 26.79
CA ALA A 534 27.49 31.50 27.16
C ALA A 534 26.32 31.42 26.16
N CYS A 535 26.16 32.42 25.28
CA CYS A 535 25.13 32.43 24.21
C CYS A 535 25.73 32.14 22.82
N ASP A 536 27.03 31.95 22.71
CA ASP A 536 27.68 31.59 21.44
C ASP A 536 27.36 30.12 21.09
N ASP A 537 27.47 29.74 19.82
CA ASP A 537 27.36 28.33 19.38
C ASP A 537 28.60 27.99 18.55
N CYS A 538 29.69 27.78 19.25
CA CYS A 538 30.99 27.65 18.61
C CYS A 538 31.21 26.30 17.94
N ASN A 539 30.40 25.28 18.29
CA ASN A 539 30.43 23.95 17.69
C ASN A 539 29.33 23.75 16.61
N GLU A 540 28.55 24.79 16.33
CA GLU A 540 27.48 24.86 15.32
C GLU A 540 26.43 23.75 15.49
N ASN A 541 26.11 23.39 16.74
CA ASN A 541 25.18 22.29 17.04
C ASN A 541 23.74 22.77 17.31
N GLY A 542 23.49 24.09 17.31
CA GLY A 542 22.19 24.71 17.55
C GLY A 542 21.79 24.83 19.02
N VAL A 543 22.72 24.64 19.96
CA VAL A 543 22.52 24.80 21.40
C VAL A 543 23.56 25.81 21.93
N PRO A 544 23.17 26.81 22.75
CA PRO A 544 24.12 27.74 23.33
C PRO A 544 25.24 27.04 24.12
N ASP A 545 26.47 27.52 23.98
CA ASP A 545 27.68 27.05 24.67
C ASP A 545 27.48 26.90 26.18
N GLY A 546 26.77 27.86 26.80
CA GLY A 546 26.45 27.83 28.23
C GLY A 546 25.56 26.64 28.62
N CYS A 547 24.69 26.22 27.72
CA CYS A 547 23.81 25.07 27.90
C CYS A 547 24.51 23.75 27.64
N ASP A 548 25.37 23.69 26.63
CA ASP A 548 26.27 22.57 26.40
C ASP A 548 27.16 22.28 27.62
N ILE A 549 27.69 23.33 28.25
CA ILE A 549 28.48 23.24 29.49
C ILE A 549 27.58 22.80 30.67
N ALA A 550 26.39 23.38 30.82
CA ALA A 550 25.47 23.04 31.90
C ALA A 550 24.95 21.59 31.82
N ALA A 551 24.79 21.08 30.61
CA ALA A 551 24.36 19.72 30.31
C ALA A 551 25.50 18.67 30.41
N GLU A 552 26.73 19.10 30.73
CA GLU A 552 27.94 18.26 30.71
C GLU A 552 28.21 17.63 29.33
N ILE A 553 27.73 18.25 28.25
CA ILE A 553 27.98 17.85 26.86
C ILE A 553 29.35 18.38 26.41
N SER A 554 29.66 19.62 26.79
CA SER A 554 30.94 20.28 26.54
C SER A 554 31.73 20.49 27.84
N GLU A 555 33.04 20.23 27.80
CA GLU A 555 33.93 20.51 28.92
C GLU A 555 34.36 21.99 28.90
N ASP A 556 34.27 22.68 30.03
CA ASP A 556 34.92 23.98 30.27
C ASP A 556 35.88 23.81 31.44
N ALA A 557 37.08 23.30 31.16
CA ALA A 557 38.04 22.93 32.19
C ALA A 557 38.59 24.15 32.94
N ASN A 558 38.54 25.34 32.33
CA ASN A 558 39.11 26.56 32.87
C ASN A 558 38.05 27.53 33.45
N THR A 559 36.76 27.18 33.34
CA THR A 559 35.59 27.87 33.88
C THR A 559 35.43 29.31 33.36
N ASN A 560 35.84 29.56 32.11
CA ASN A 560 35.72 30.88 31.48
C ASN A 560 34.41 31.07 30.71
N GLY A 561 33.56 30.04 30.64
CA GLY A 561 32.28 30.04 29.94
C GLY A 561 32.39 29.77 28.43
N ILE A 562 33.54 29.32 27.93
CA ILE A 562 33.75 28.89 26.53
C ILE A 562 34.08 27.39 26.55
N PRO A 563 33.43 26.55 25.73
CA PRO A 563 33.80 25.14 25.57
C PRO A 563 35.27 24.95 25.20
N ASP A 564 35.95 23.97 25.81
CA ASP A 564 37.37 23.65 25.57
C ASP A 564 37.64 23.36 24.07
N GLU A 565 36.65 22.83 23.33
CA GLU A 565 36.75 22.57 21.89
C GLU A 565 36.75 23.83 21.02
N CYS A 566 36.27 24.93 21.57
CA CYS A 566 36.18 26.24 20.92
C CYS A 566 37.31 27.19 21.32
N GLU A 567 38.17 26.74 22.23
CA GLU A 567 39.42 27.42 22.53
C GLU A 567 40.47 27.04 21.47
N GLU A 568 40.85 27.98 20.59
CA GLU A 568 42.01 27.77 19.71
C GLU A 568 43.28 27.54 20.54
N ASP A 569 43.73 26.29 20.52
CA ASP A 569 44.73 25.71 21.43
C ASP A 569 46.04 26.52 21.50
N SER A 570 46.23 27.15 22.66
CA SER A 570 47.56 27.45 23.15
C SER A 570 48.25 26.16 23.60
N LEU A 571 48.99 25.50 22.69
CA LEU A 571 50.43 25.15 22.84
C LEU A 571 50.94 23.98 21.95
N ILE A 572 51.99 24.28 21.16
CA ILE A 572 53.25 23.53 20.86
C ILE A 572 53.55 23.26 19.35
N GLY A 573 54.32 24.17 18.76
CA GLY A 573 55.67 23.89 18.22
C GLY A 573 55.87 23.19 16.87
N GLY A 574 56.24 23.96 15.83
CA GLY A 574 56.91 23.42 14.63
C GLY A 574 56.96 24.39 13.44
N SER A 575 58.15 24.89 13.10
CA SER A 575 58.45 25.87 12.04
C SER A 575 58.00 25.54 10.60
N GLY A 576 57.56 26.60 9.90
CA GLY A 576 57.64 26.80 8.44
C GLY A 576 56.27 26.83 7.77
N GLY A 577 55.64 27.97 7.45
CA GLY A 577 56.16 29.14 6.75
C GLY A 577 55.72 29.09 5.28
N GLY A 578 54.66 29.83 4.93
CA GLY A 578 54.23 30.02 3.54
C GLY A 578 52.81 30.57 3.41
N GLU A 579 52.66 31.89 3.52
CA GLU A 579 51.49 32.60 3.02
C GLU A 579 51.34 32.42 1.49
N SER A 580 50.10 32.26 1.00
CA SER A 580 49.64 33.07 -0.12
C SER A 580 48.11 33.10 -0.15
N SER A 581 47.57 34.26 0.23
CA SER A 581 46.38 34.85 -0.40
C SER A 581 46.52 34.80 -1.93
N MET A 582 45.42 34.51 -2.66
CA MET A 582 44.97 35.27 -3.83
C MET A 582 43.55 34.85 -4.24
N MET A 583 42.69 35.86 -4.37
CA MET A 583 41.34 35.84 -4.93
C MET A 583 41.28 35.29 -6.36
N GLY A 584 40.10 34.80 -6.75
CA GLY A 584 39.70 34.64 -8.14
C GLY A 584 38.18 34.52 -8.26
N GLY A 585 37.48 35.66 -8.25
CA GLY A 585 36.08 35.74 -8.65
C GLY A 585 35.94 35.52 -10.15
N GLY A 586 35.09 34.57 -10.52
CA GLY A 586 34.40 34.50 -11.80
C GLY A 586 32.93 34.29 -11.47
N GLU A 587 32.08 35.18 -11.94
CA GLU A 587 30.63 35.01 -11.88
C GLU A 587 30.30 33.68 -12.57
N PHE A 588 29.53 32.83 -11.91
CA PHE A 588 29.15 31.53 -12.42
C PHE A 588 28.29 31.69 -13.67
N ASP A 589 28.82 31.29 -14.83
CA ASP A 589 28.11 31.30 -16.11
C ASP A 589 27.51 29.91 -16.33
N GLU A 590 26.26 29.76 -15.89
CA GLU A 590 25.53 28.50 -15.88
C GLU A 590 25.31 27.94 -17.30
N GLU A 591 25.09 28.81 -18.29
CA GLU A 591 24.87 28.41 -19.68
C GLU A 591 26.15 27.79 -20.28
N ALA A 592 27.31 28.38 -19.97
CA ALA A 592 28.61 27.82 -20.34
C ALA A 592 28.93 26.51 -19.59
N ALA A 593 28.49 26.37 -18.34
CA ALA A 593 28.65 25.15 -17.54
C ALA A 593 27.81 23.99 -18.11
N TRP A 594 26.56 24.24 -18.52
CA TRP A 594 25.71 23.24 -19.17
C TRP A 594 26.21 22.84 -20.55
N GLU A 595 26.68 23.78 -21.38
CA GLU A 595 27.31 23.45 -22.67
C GLU A 595 28.55 22.56 -22.48
N ALA A 596 29.41 22.88 -21.51
CA ALA A 596 30.59 22.08 -21.20
C ALA A 596 30.24 20.68 -20.66
N PHE A 597 29.17 20.56 -19.87
CA PHE A 597 28.65 19.28 -19.41
C PHE A 597 28.11 18.43 -20.56
N PHE A 598 27.38 19.03 -21.50
CA PHE A 598 26.79 18.34 -22.64
C PHE A 598 27.86 17.85 -23.64
N GLU A 599 28.88 18.66 -23.93
CA GLU A 599 30.01 18.21 -24.75
C GLU A 599 30.79 17.07 -24.09
N TRP A 600 31.01 17.15 -22.77
CA TRP A 600 31.65 16.08 -22.02
C TRP A 600 30.81 14.80 -22.04
N SER A 601 29.51 14.87 -21.79
CA SER A 601 28.63 13.70 -21.71
C SER A 601 28.54 12.97 -23.06
N MET A 602 28.49 13.70 -24.18
CA MET A 602 28.54 13.10 -25.52
C MET A 602 29.86 12.40 -25.86
N SER A 603 30.94 12.72 -25.13
CA SER A 603 32.25 12.05 -25.28
C SER A 603 32.42 10.81 -24.40
N GLN A 604 31.50 10.58 -23.46
CA GLN A 604 31.50 9.39 -22.60
C GLN A 604 30.75 8.22 -23.27
N CYS A 605 31.12 7.00 -22.88
CA CYS A 605 30.39 5.80 -23.26
C CYS A 605 29.29 5.55 -22.22
N TRP A 606 28.04 5.43 -22.66
CA TRP A 606 26.89 5.17 -21.79
C TRP A 606 26.22 3.83 -22.06
N GLY A 607 25.73 3.21 -21.00
CA GLY A 607 24.94 1.99 -21.09
C GLY A 607 25.76 0.69 -20.92
N PRO A 608 25.12 -0.46 -21.18
CA PRO A 608 25.65 -1.77 -20.78
C PRO A 608 26.81 -2.28 -21.65
N ASP A 609 27.04 -1.66 -22.80
CA ASP A 609 28.09 -2.05 -23.76
C ASP A 609 29.44 -1.36 -23.48
N CYS A 610 29.52 -0.56 -22.42
CA CYS A 610 30.73 0.17 -22.02
C CYS A 610 31.58 -0.62 -21.02
N GLU A 611 32.89 -0.35 -20.98
CA GLU A 611 33.81 -1.03 -20.06
C GLU A 611 33.58 -0.68 -18.58
N THR A 612 32.90 0.45 -18.30
CA THR A 612 32.53 0.91 -16.96
C THR A 612 31.11 0.50 -16.59
N THR A 613 30.86 0.22 -15.32
CA THR A 613 29.51 -0.13 -14.83
C THR A 613 28.60 1.10 -14.79
N GLY A 614 27.27 0.89 -14.82
CA GLY A 614 26.31 2.01 -14.76
C GLY A 614 26.46 2.89 -13.51
N ALA A 615 26.87 2.31 -12.38
CA ALA A 615 27.14 3.06 -11.15
C ALA A 615 28.39 3.95 -11.26
N GLU A 616 29.45 3.46 -11.91
CA GLU A 616 30.67 4.24 -12.18
C GLU A 616 30.41 5.36 -13.20
N GLN A 617 29.59 5.10 -14.22
CA GLN A 617 29.15 6.10 -15.18
C GLN A 617 28.33 7.21 -14.49
N PHE A 618 27.43 6.83 -13.58
CA PHE A 618 26.62 7.78 -12.82
C PHE A 618 27.44 8.61 -11.84
N LEU A 619 28.39 8.00 -11.12
CA LEU A 619 29.30 8.75 -10.24
C LEU A 619 30.18 9.73 -11.01
N ALA A 620 30.71 9.33 -12.17
CA ALA A 620 31.48 10.22 -13.04
C ALA A 620 30.65 11.43 -13.52
N MET A 621 29.35 11.23 -13.75
CA MET A 621 28.41 12.31 -14.08
C MET A 621 28.26 13.31 -12.92
N ILE A 622 28.02 12.81 -11.70
CA ILE A 622 27.86 13.66 -10.50
C ILE A 622 29.16 14.43 -10.19
N GLU A 623 30.31 13.77 -10.28
CA GLU A 623 31.60 14.45 -10.10
C GLU A 623 31.80 15.56 -11.14
N LYS A 624 31.36 15.33 -12.39
CA LYS A 624 31.49 16.36 -13.43
C LYS A 624 30.54 17.54 -13.23
N LEU A 625 29.31 17.30 -12.77
CA LEU A 625 28.37 18.36 -12.40
C LEU A 625 28.93 19.21 -11.26
N ARG A 626 29.49 18.58 -10.22
CA ARG A 626 30.14 19.26 -9.10
C ARG A 626 31.38 20.03 -9.52
N GLU A 627 32.20 19.47 -10.43
CA GLU A 627 33.38 20.16 -11.00
C GLU A 627 32.98 21.43 -11.76
N LEU A 628 31.82 21.39 -12.43
CA LEU A 628 31.29 22.51 -13.20
C LEU A 628 30.42 23.45 -12.37
N GLY A 629 30.17 23.17 -11.09
CA GLY A 629 29.39 24.01 -10.17
C GLY A 629 27.87 23.95 -10.34
N LEU A 630 27.35 22.94 -11.05
CA LEU A 630 25.91 22.75 -11.31
C LEU A 630 25.24 22.01 -10.13
N SER A 631 24.07 22.48 -9.69
CA SER A 631 23.31 21.91 -8.58
C SER A 631 22.27 20.88 -9.06
N TRP A 632 21.83 19.99 -8.15
CA TRP A 632 20.78 18.99 -8.45
C TRP A 632 19.36 19.57 -8.47
N ALA A 633 19.17 20.81 -7.98
CA ALA A 633 17.86 21.46 -7.95
C ALA A 633 17.45 22.05 -9.32
N ASP A 634 18.38 22.13 -10.26
CA ASP A 634 18.19 22.76 -11.59
C ASP A 634 17.90 21.73 -12.71
N PHE A 635 17.60 20.47 -12.36
CA PHE A 635 17.44 19.32 -13.28
C PHE A 635 15.99 18.97 -13.62
#